data_AF-A0A7I7LIA9-F1
#
_entry.id   AF-A0A7I7LIA9-F1
#
_cell.length_a   1.000
_cell.length_b   1.000
_cell.length_c   1.000
_cell.angle_alpha   90.00
_cell.angle_beta   90.00
_cell.angle_gamma   90.00
#
_symmetry.space_group_name_H-M   'P 1'
#
loop_
_entity.id
_entity.type
_entity.pdbx_description
1 polymer ?
#
loop_
_entity_poly.entity_id
_entity_poly.type
_entity_poly.pdbx_seq_one_letter_code
_entity_poly.pdbx_strand_id
1 'polypeptide(L)'
;MRALIIVDLQNDFCAGGVLPVHNADLVARAINDYLAGGPGYDRVVATQDFHIDPGAHFSDSPDYSSSWPPHCRAGSTGAQFCPDLDVAPIEEVFRKGAYYAAYSGFEGVDHHGTTLEDWLRQRSIDAVDVVGVATDHCVRQTAEGAVRAGFATRVLLDLTAGISAETTEVALAGMRTAGVALVGSR
;
A
#
# COMPACT_ATOMS: atom_id res chain seq x y z
N MET A 1 -13.49 -1.10 15.83
CA MET A 1 -13.73 -1.73 14.51
C MET A 1 -12.45 -1.67 13.71
N ARG A 2 -12.07 -2.76 13.03
CA ARG A 2 -10.77 -2.88 12.35
C ARG A 2 -10.93 -3.00 10.83
N ALA A 3 -10.14 -2.24 10.09
CA ALA A 3 -10.01 -2.37 8.64
C ALA A 3 -8.66 -2.99 8.22
N LEU A 4 -8.64 -3.70 7.09
CA LEU A 4 -7.42 -4.06 6.37
C LEU A 4 -7.20 -3.07 5.22
N ILE A 5 -5.97 -2.55 5.11
CA ILE A 5 -5.53 -1.69 4.00
C ILE A 5 -4.50 -2.46 3.18
N ILE A 6 -4.86 -2.83 1.95
CA ILE A 6 -3.98 -3.50 0.99
C ILE A 6 -3.29 -2.44 0.12
N VAL A 7 -2.00 -2.25 0.35
CA VAL A 7 -1.22 -1.16 -0.29
C VAL A 7 -0.63 -1.62 -1.61
N ASP A 8 -1.06 -0.96 -2.69
CA ASP A 8 -0.38 -0.88 -3.99
C ASP A 8 0.04 -2.23 -4.62
N LEU A 9 -0.77 -3.30 -4.46
CA LEU A 9 -0.55 -4.57 -5.17
C LEU A 9 -0.97 -4.48 -6.64
N GLN A 10 -0.18 -3.76 -7.43
CA GLN A 10 -0.41 -3.47 -8.83
C GLN A 10 0.59 -4.17 -9.75
N ASN A 11 0.22 -4.35 -11.01
CA ASN A 11 1.03 -5.04 -12.01
C ASN A 11 2.46 -4.52 -12.13
N ASP A 12 2.65 -3.19 -12.11
CA ASP A 12 3.98 -2.60 -12.25
C ASP A 12 4.91 -2.92 -11.08
N PHE A 13 4.36 -3.26 -9.92
CA PHE A 13 5.12 -3.69 -8.73
C PHE A 13 5.26 -5.23 -8.63
N CYS A 14 4.62 -6.00 -9.51
CA CYS A 14 4.70 -7.46 -9.53
C CYS A 14 5.72 -7.97 -10.54
N ALA A 15 5.98 -9.29 -10.53
CA ALA A 15 6.88 -9.93 -11.47
C ALA A 15 6.49 -9.61 -12.93
N GLY A 16 7.45 -9.08 -13.71
CA GLY A 16 7.23 -8.65 -15.09
C GLY A 16 6.72 -7.21 -15.25
N GLY A 17 6.40 -6.51 -14.15
CA GLY A 17 6.14 -5.09 -14.12
C GLY A 17 7.38 -4.23 -14.37
N VAL A 18 7.18 -2.92 -14.56
CA VAL A 18 8.28 -1.97 -14.84
C VAL A 18 9.07 -1.57 -13.61
N LEU A 19 8.52 -1.78 -12.40
CA LEU A 19 9.15 -1.47 -11.12
C LEU A 19 8.92 -2.62 -10.11
N PRO A 20 9.36 -3.85 -10.44
CA PRO A 20 8.97 -5.04 -9.70
C PRO A 20 9.57 -5.06 -8.28
N VAL A 21 8.72 -5.33 -7.30
CA VAL A 21 9.13 -5.65 -5.92
C VAL A 21 9.25 -7.16 -5.81
N HIS A 22 10.41 -7.63 -5.31
CA HIS A 22 10.65 -9.05 -5.16
C HIS A 22 9.59 -9.70 -4.26
N ASN A 23 8.99 -10.81 -4.70
CA ASN A 23 7.93 -11.56 -4.02
C ASN A 23 6.55 -10.86 -3.88
N ALA A 24 6.29 -9.77 -4.60
CA ALA A 24 4.98 -9.11 -4.56
C ALA A 24 3.81 -10.04 -4.97
N ASP A 25 4.03 -10.92 -5.94
CA ASP A 25 3.06 -11.94 -6.37
C ASP A 25 2.80 -13.01 -5.29
N LEU A 26 3.82 -13.38 -4.52
CA LEU A 26 3.66 -14.26 -3.36
C LEU A 26 2.87 -13.58 -2.24
N VAL A 27 3.10 -12.28 -2.02
CA VAL A 27 2.33 -11.48 -1.05
C VAL A 27 0.86 -11.38 -1.47
N ALA A 28 0.56 -11.19 -2.76
CA ALA A 28 -0.81 -11.19 -3.25
C ALA A 28 -1.55 -12.49 -2.92
N ARG A 29 -0.93 -13.65 -3.21
CA ARG A 29 -1.49 -14.96 -2.87
C ARG A 29 -1.65 -15.16 -1.36
N ALA A 30 -0.65 -14.76 -0.58
CA ALA A 30 -0.70 -14.87 0.88
C ALA A 30 -1.81 -14.02 1.50
N ILE A 31 -2.09 -12.84 0.94
CA ILE A 31 -3.22 -11.99 1.36
C ILE A 31 -4.55 -12.67 1.06
N ASN A 32 -4.70 -13.32 -0.10
CA ASN A 32 -5.92 -14.08 -0.42
C ASN A 32 -6.14 -15.21 0.58
N ASP A 33 -5.10 -16.01 0.85
CA ASP A 33 -5.17 -17.12 1.81
C ASP A 33 -5.51 -16.61 3.22
N TYR A 34 -4.90 -15.48 3.61
CA TYR A 34 -5.17 -14.83 4.88
C TYR A 34 -6.64 -14.38 5.00
N LEU A 35 -7.19 -13.73 3.97
CA LEU A 35 -8.58 -13.29 3.94
C LEU A 35 -9.57 -14.46 3.90
N ALA A 36 -9.24 -15.53 3.15
CA ALA A 36 -10.03 -16.77 3.12
C ALA A 36 -10.10 -17.46 4.49
N GLY A 37 -9.10 -17.26 5.35
CA GLY A 37 -9.10 -17.70 6.74
C GLY A 37 -10.09 -16.97 7.67
N GLY A 38 -10.76 -15.92 7.19
CA GLY A 38 -11.78 -15.18 7.95
C GLY A 38 -11.22 -14.42 9.16
N PRO A 39 -10.24 -13.52 8.99
CA PRO A 39 -9.58 -12.81 10.09
C PRO A 39 -10.49 -11.80 10.82
N GLY A 40 -11.73 -11.62 10.37
CA GLY A 40 -12.76 -10.84 11.07
C GLY A 40 -12.65 -9.32 10.87
N TYR A 41 -12.16 -8.84 9.73
CA TYR A 41 -12.18 -7.41 9.41
C TYR A 41 -13.59 -6.88 9.19
N ASP A 42 -13.84 -5.67 9.70
CA ASP A 42 -15.09 -4.94 9.46
C ASP A 42 -15.11 -4.34 8.04
N ARG A 43 -13.94 -3.95 7.53
CA ARG A 43 -13.75 -3.35 6.20
C ARG A 43 -12.44 -3.82 5.58
N VAL A 44 -12.43 -4.04 4.27
CA VAL A 44 -11.21 -4.27 3.49
C VAL A 44 -11.16 -3.23 2.37
N VAL A 45 -10.06 -2.49 2.30
CA VAL A 45 -9.84 -1.45 1.29
C VAL A 45 -8.47 -1.60 0.67
N ALA A 46 -8.27 -1.00 -0.50
CA ALA A 46 -6.98 -1.00 -1.16
C ALA A 46 -6.56 0.40 -1.60
N THR A 47 -5.27 0.57 -1.82
CA THR A 47 -4.71 1.76 -2.44
C THR A 47 -4.11 1.42 -3.80
N GLN A 48 -4.05 2.43 -4.65
CA GLN A 48 -3.38 2.35 -5.95
C GLN A 48 -2.57 3.62 -6.18
N ASP A 49 -1.31 3.45 -6.57
CA ASP A 49 -0.62 4.50 -7.33
C ASP A 49 -1.33 4.70 -8.66
N PHE A 50 -1.59 5.96 -9.00
CA PHE A 50 -2.36 6.30 -10.18
C PHE A 50 -1.88 7.62 -10.76
N HIS A 51 -0.85 7.54 -11.59
CA HIS A 51 -0.11 8.70 -12.08
C HIS A 51 -0.68 9.21 -13.42
N ILE A 52 -1.16 10.45 -13.45
CA ILE A 52 -1.56 11.15 -14.68
C ILE A 52 -0.36 11.94 -15.22
N ASP A 53 0.19 12.83 -14.40
CA ASP A 53 1.40 13.60 -14.70
C ASP A 53 2.11 14.00 -13.39
N PRO A 54 2.91 13.10 -12.79
CA PRO A 54 3.52 13.33 -11.49
C PRO A 54 4.83 14.14 -11.56
N GLY A 55 5.15 14.73 -12.73
CA GLY A 55 6.33 15.57 -12.94
C GLY A 55 7.64 14.85 -12.62
N ALA A 56 8.47 15.45 -11.75
CA ALA A 56 9.80 14.97 -11.40
C ALA A 56 9.83 13.59 -10.70
N HIS A 57 8.67 13.05 -10.32
CA HIS A 57 8.56 11.66 -9.85
C HIS A 57 9.01 10.66 -10.92
N PHE A 58 8.80 10.96 -12.21
CA PHE A 58 9.24 10.13 -13.31
C PHE A 58 10.55 10.60 -13.92
N SER A 59 11.45 9.66 -14.17
CA SER A 59 12.75 9.89 -14.79
C SER A 59 13.15 8.70 -15.67
N ASP A 60 13.76 8.97 -16.83
CA ASP A 60 14.42 7.95 -17.66
C ASP A 60 15.76 7.50 -17.08
N SER A 61 16.27 8.20 -16.06
CA SER A 61 17.47 7.85 -15.28
C SER A 61 17.17 8.02 -13.78
N PRO A 62 16.32 7.13 -13.22
CA PRO A 62 15.84 7.26 -11.86
C PRO A 62 16.93 6.98 -10.83
N ASP A 63 16.87 7.70 -9.70
CA ASP A 63 17.73 7.49 -8.53
C ASP A 63 17.18 6.43 -7.55
N TYR A 64 15.96 5.93 -7.79
CA TYR A 64 15.25 4.96 -6.94
C TYR A 64 15.09 5.41 -5.48
N SER A 65 15.03 6.73 -5.29
CA SER A 65 14.87 7.37 -3.99
C SER A 65 13.82 8.48 -4.06
N SER A 66 14.02 9.43 -4.98
CA SER A 66 13.13 10.57 -5.21
C SER A 66 12.50 10.57 -6.61
N SER A 67 13.05 9.76 -7.51
CA SER A 67 12.63 9.61 -8.91
C SER A 67 12.63 8.14 -9.31
N TRP A 68 11.70 7.79 -10.19
CA TRP A 68 11.36 6.42 -10.54
C TRP A 68 11.14 6.28 -12.05
N PRO A 69 11.30 5.08 -12.63
CA PRO A 69 10.84 4.87 -14.01
C PRO A 69 9.33 5.11 -14.10
N PRO A 70 8.77 5.52 -15.25
CA PRO A 70 7.32 5.65 -15.40
C PRO A 70 6.58 4.35 -15.05
N HIS A 71 5.75 4.38 -14.02
CA HIS A 71 4.99 3.24 -13.47
C HIS A 71 3.56 3.67 -13.15
N CYS A 72 2.65 2.71 -12.94
CA CYS A 72 1.27 2.90 -12.48
C CYS A 72 0.54 4.05 -13.19
N ARG A 73 0.78 4.21 -14.50
CA ARG A 73 0.19 5.30 -15.29
C ARG A 73 -1.32 5.11 -15.40
N ALA A 74 -2.07 6.19 -15.23
CA ALA A 74 -3.52 6.19 -15.30
C ALA A 74 -4.03 5.51 -16.59
N GLY A 75 -4.91 4.52 -16.42
CA GLY A 75 -5.50 3.76 -17.53
C GLY A 75 -4.60 2.68 -18.15
N SER A 76 -3.36 2.52 -17.70
CA SER A 76 -2.46 1.45 -18.16
C SER A 76 -2.76 0.11 -17.48
N THR A 77 -2.34 -0.99 -18.11
CA THR A 77 -2.32 -2.32 -17.47
C THR A 77 -1.46 -2.33 -16.21
N GLY A 78 -0.34 -1.58 -16.21
CA GLY A 78 0.58 -1.48 -15.07
C GLY A 78 -0.07 -0.96 -13.79
N ALA A 79 -1.06 -0.07 -13.91
CA ALA A 79 -1.81 0.48 -12.78
C ALA A 79 -2.94 -0.44 -12.27
N GLN A 80 -3.27 -1.52 -12.97
CA GLN A 80 -4.30 -2.46 -12.51
C GLN A 80 -3.76 -3.33 -11.38
N PHE A 81 -4.65 -3.88 -10.56
CA PHE A 81 -4.26 -4.84 -9.52
C PHE A 81 -3.57 -6.06 -10.13
N CYS A 82 -2.66 -6.65 -9.35
CA CYS A 82 -2.04 -7.93 -9.66
C CYS A 82 -3.11 -9.00 -9.95
N PRO A 83 -3.00 -9.78 -11.03
CA PRO A 83 -3.91 -10.88 -11.33
C PRO A 83 -4.04 -11.93 -10.22
N ASP A 84 -2.99 -12.08 -9.41
CA ASP A 84 -2.94 -13.02 -8.30
C ASP A 84 -3.63 -12.48 -7.03
N LEU A 85 -4.10 -11.22 -7.01
CA LEU A 85 -4.87 -10.66 -5.90
C LEU A 85 -6.37 -10.87 -6.15
N ASP A 86 -7.06 -11.49 -5.20
CA ASP A 86 -8.52 -11.52 -5.20
C ASP A 86 -9.06 -10.15 -4.75
N VAL A 87 -9.68 -9.44 -5.68
CA VAL A 87 -10.23 -8.11 -5.43
C VAL A 87 -11.68 -8.15 -4.91
N ALA A 88 -12.32 -9.31 -4.88
CA ALA A 88 -13.72 -9.42 -4.45
C ALA A 88 -13.98 -8.93 -3.02
N PRO A 89 -13.07 -9.09 -2.04
CA PRO A 89 -13.25 -8.55 -0.69
C PRO A 89 -13.08 -7.04 -0.58
N ILE A 90 -12.51 -6.37 -1.58
CA ILE A 90 -12.14 -4.94 -1.52
C ILE A 90 -13.40 -4.08 -1.71
N GLU A 91 -13.78 -3.33 -0.68
CA GLU A 91 -14.97 -2.48 -0.68
C GLU A 91 -14.74 -1.13 -1.38
N GLU A 92 -13.54 -0.58 -1.28
CA GLU A 92 -13.19 0.72 -1.87
C GLU A 92 -11.70 0.80 -2.22
N VAL A 93 -11.38 1.61 -3.24
CA VAL A 93 -10.03 1.82 -3.73
C VAL A 93 -9.65 3.30 -3.69
N PHE A 94 -8.57 3.62 -3.00
CA PHE A 94 -8.07 4.98 -2.84
C PHE A 94 -6.88 5.21 -3.77
N ARG A 95 -7.05 6.10 -4.74
CA ARG A 95 -6.01 6.43 -5.72
C ARG A 95 -5.19 7.62 -5.24
N LYS A 96 -3.87 7.50 -5.33
CA LYS A 96 -2.91 8.54 -4.95
C LYS A 96 -1.96 8.85 -6.11
N GLY A 97 -1.33 10.03 -6.04
CA GLY A 97 -0.21 10.37 -6.92
C GLY A 97 -0.58 10.90 -8.31
N ALA A 98 -1.80 11.38 -8.52
CA ALA A 98 -2.27 11.83 -9.85
C ALA A 98 -1.35 12.88 -10.49
N TYR A 99 -0.91 13.88 -9.72
CA TYR A 99 -0.16 15.04 -10.22
C TYR A 99 1.11 15.36 -9.41
N TYR A 100 1.49 14.48 -8.48
CA TYR A 100 2.65 14.61 -7.60
C TYR A 100 3.05 13.24 -7.05
N ALA A 101 4.25 13.12 -6.49
CA ALA A 101 4.68 11.90 -5.79
C ALA A 101 3.85 11.71 -4.52
N ALA A 102 3.20 10.55 -4.36
CA ALA A 102 2.41 10.22 -3.18
C ALA A 102 2.75 8.81 -2.71
N TYR A 103 3.05 8.66 -1.42
CA TYR A 103 3.51 7.38 -0.87
C TYR A 103 2.54 6.84 0.16
N SER A 104 1.93 7.69 0.97
CA SER A 104 0.96 7.26 1.97
C SER A 104 -0.40 7.03 1.33
N GLY A 105 -1.04 5.92 1.65
CA GLY A 105 -2.45 5.66 1.31
C GLY A 105 -3.41 6.74 1.82
N PHE A 106 -3.02 7.47 2.87
CA PHE A 106 -3.77 8.61 3.42
C PHE A 106 -3.75 9.85 2.51
N GLU A 107 -2.92 9.87 1.47
CA GLU A 107 -2.96 10.88 0.40
C GLU A 107 -3.96 10.50 -0.71
N GLY A 108 -4.51 9.27 -0.65
CA GLY A 108 -5.42 8.75 -1.63
C GLY A 108 -6.87 9.18 -1.43
N VAL A 109 -7.59 9.27 -2.54
CA VAL A 109 -9.03 9.54 -2.56
C VAL A 109 -9.77 8.45 -3.34
N ASP A 110 -11.01 8.15 -2.92
CA ASP A 110 -11.91 7.30 -3.68
C ASP A 110 -12.43 8.02 -4.95
N HIS A 111 -13.26 7.32 -5.72
CA HIS A 111 -13.85 7.86 -6.94
C HIS A 111 -14.85 9.02 -6.71
N HIS A 112 -15.27 9.26 -5.47
CA HIS A 112 -16.09 10.41 -5.07
C HIS A 112 -15.26 11.58 -4.53
N GLY A 113 -13.94 11.41 -4.37
CA GLY A 113 -13.05 12.40 -3.77
C GLY A 113 -12.98 12.32 -2.24
N THR A 114 -13.52 11.26 -1.62
CA THR A 114 -13.42 11.03 -0.18
C THR A 114 -12.02 10.54 0.16
N THR A 115 -11.37 11.12 1.17
CA THR A 115 -10.06 10.65 1.62
C THR A 115 -10.17 9.29 2.32
N LEU A 116 -9.08 8.52 2.34
CA LEU A 116 -9.01 7.27 3.11
C LEU A 116 -9.37 7.49 4.59
N GLU A 117 -8.86 8.58 5.20
CA GLU A 117 -9.15 8.90 6.59
C GLU A 117 -10.65 9.13 6.81
N ASP A 118 -11.26 10.01 6.02
CA ASP A 118 -12.68 10.34 6.15
C ASP A 118 -13.55 9.10 5.95
N TRP A 119 -13.23 8.27 4.95
CA TRP A 119 -13.97 7.05 4.65
C TRP A 119 -13.93 6.06 5.83
N LEU A 120 -12.76 5.88 6.45
CA LEU A 120 -12.58 5.03 7.63
C LEU A 120 -13.35 5.58 8.84
N ARG A 121 -13.27 6.89 9.09
CA ARG A 121 -13.95 7.56 10.21
C ARG A 121 -15.47 7.50 10.09
N GLN A 122 -16.01 7.72 8.90
CA GLN A 122 -17.45 7.60 8.62
C GLN A 122 -18.00 6.19 8.90
N ARG A 123 -17.12 5.17 8.87
CA ARG A 123 -17.45 3.77 9.17
C ARG A 123 -17.05 3.34 10.57
N SER A 124 -16.73 4.30 11.45
CA SER A 124 -16.34 4.07 12.84
C SER A 124 -15.15 3.12 13.02
N ILE A 125 -14.26 3.06 12.02
CA ILE A 125 -12.98 2.35 12.14
C ILE A 125 -12.10 3.09 13.15
N ASP A 126 -11.51 2.35 14.08
CA ASP A 126 -10.59 2.84 15.11
C ASP A 126 -9.20 2.18 15.02
N ALA A 127 -9.08 1.12 14.23
CA ALA A 127 -7.84 0.37 14.07
C ALA A 127 -7.65 -0.10 12.63
N VAL A 128 -6.39 -0.16 12.17
CA VAL A 128 -6.05 -0.63 10.82
C VAL A 128 -4.90 -1.63 10.86
N ASP A 129 -4.97 -2.61 9.98
CA ASP A 129 -3.83 -3.44 9.60
C ASP A 129 -3.41 -3.08 8.18
N VAL A 130 -2.10 -2.96 7.96
CA VAL A 130 -1.51 -2.57 6.68
C VAL A 130 -0.69 -3.73 6.12
N VAL A 131 -0.92 -4.05 4.84
CA VAL A 131 -0.26 -5.11 4.07
C VAL A 131 0.07 -4.62 2.67
N GLY A 132 0.79 -5.40 1.86
CA GLY A 132 1.10 -5.05 0.46
C GLY A 132 2.53 -4.58 0.24
N VAL A 133 2.74 -3.64 -0.70
CA VAL A 133 4.07 -3.26 -1.18
C VAL A 133 4.25 -1.73 -1.34
N ALA A 134 5.47 -1.19 -1.34
CA ALA A 134 6.68 -1.80 -0.77
C ALA A 134 6.78 -1.46 0.73
N THR A 135 7.34 -2.38 1.52
CA THR A 135 7.39 -2.25 2.98
C THR A 135 8.13 -1.01 3.46
N ASP A 136 9.23 -0.72 2.77
CA ASP A 136 10.15 0.39 2.98
C ASP A 136 9.69 1.73 2.39
N HIS A 137 8.59 1.72 1.62
CA HIS A 137 8.01 2.92 1.01
C HIS A 137 6.53 3.09 1.39
N CYS A 138 5.60 2.73 0.50
CA CYS A 138 4.18 3.05 0.65
C CYS A 138 3.54 2.39 1.88
N VAL A 139 3.91 1.15 2.22
CA VAL A 139 3.40 0.47 3.43
C VAL A 139 3.83 1.25 4.68
N ARG A 140 5.12 1.59 4.78
CA ARG A 140 5.64 2.41 5.90
C ARG A 140 4.91 3.74 6.00
N GLN A 141 4.84 4.51 4.92
CA GLN A 141 4.23 5.84 4.96
C GLN A 141 2.73 5.78 5.22
N THR A 142 2.05 4.70 4.79
CA THR A 142 0.64 4.45 5.13
C THR A 142 0.46 4.12 6.61
N ALA A 143 1.30 3.24 7.16
CA ALA A 143 1.24 2.86 8.56
C ALA A 143 1.55 4.05 9.50
N GLU A 144 2.60 4.82 9.21
CA GLU A 144 2.91 6.03 9.96
C GLU A 144 1.81 7.09 9.80
N GLY A 145 1.21 7.20 8.60
CA GLY A 145 0.04 8.04 8.33
C GLY A 145 -1.16 7.68 9.20
N ALA A 146 -1.47 6.38 9.32
CA ALA A 146 -2.54 5.90 10.17
C ALA A 146 -2.32 6.23 11.66
N VAL A 147 -1.09 6.09 12.16
CA VAL A 147 -0.78 6.48 13.55
C VAL A 147 -0.96 8.00 13.74
N ARG A 148 -0.46 8.82 12.81
CA ARG A 148 -0.65 10.29 12.86
C ARG A 148 -2.12 10.68 12.84
N ALA A 149 -2.94 9.97 12.07
CA ALA A 149 -4.39 10.16 12.01
C ALA A 149 -5.13 9.57 13.24
N GLY A 150 -4.43 8.93 14.18
CA GLY A 150 -4.98 8.44 15.44
C GLY A 150 -5.65 7.07 15.36
N PHE A 151 -5.26 6.20 14.42
CA PHE A 151 -5.71 4.81 14.36
C PHE A 151 -4.75 3.87 15.08
N ALA A 152 -5.27 2.87 15.79
CA ALA A 152 -4.46 1.78 16.30
C ALA A 152 -3.92 0.93 15.14
N THR A 153 -2.62 1.04 14.86
CA THR A 153 -2.04 0.58 13.59
C THR A 153 -1.15 -0.63 13.77
N ARG A 154 -1.36 -1.65 12.93
CA ARG A 154 -0.43 -2.79 12.78
C ARG A 154 0.05 -2.93 11.34
N VAL A 155 1.25 -3.47 11.17
CA VAL A 155 1.74 -3.98 9.88
C VAL A 155 1.94 -5.47 10.02
N LEU A 156 1.32 -6.25 9.13
CA LEU A 156 1.45 -7.71 9.12
C LEU A 156 2.63 -8.07 8.21
N LEU A 157 3.80 -8.30 8.83
CA LEU A 157 5.08 -8.39 8.14
C LEU A 157 5.13 -9.53 7.12
N ASP A 158 4.54 -10.68 7.43
CA ASP A 158 4.47 -11.85 6.55
C ASP A 158 3.61 -11.58 5.29
N LEU A 159 2.84 -10.49 5.28
CA LEU A 159 1.97 -10.06 4.17
C LEU A 159 2.50 -8.79 3.50
N THR A 160 3.82 -8.56 3.55
CA THR A 160 4.47 -7.40 2.94
C THR A 160 5.78 -7.79 2.26
N ALA A 161 6.11 -7.12 1.15
CA ALA A 161 7.41 -7.24 0.50
C ALA A 161 8.10 -5.88 0.42
N GLY A 162 9.41 -5.84 0.66
CA GLY A 162 10.24 -4.63 0.59
C GLY A 162 11.13 -4.63 -0.66
N ILE A 163 11.67 -3.45 -1.01
CA ILE A 163 12.57 -3.31 -2.16
C ILE A 163 13.95 -3.88 -1.84
N SER A 164 14.51 -3.53 -0.68
CA SER A 164 15.80 -4.07 -0.23
C SER A 164 15.77 -4.40 1.26
N ALA A 165 16.61 -5.34 1.69
CA ALA A 165 16.72 -5.70 3.11
C ALA A 165 17.20 -4.51 3.97
N GLU A 166 18.14 -3.71 3.47
CA GLU A 166 18.69 -2.57 4.20
C GLU A 166 17.64 -1.48 4.44
N THR A 167 16.98 -1.03 3.37
CA THR A 167 15.91 -0.02 3.45
C THR A 167 14.72 -0.53 4.26
N THR A 168 14.44 -1.83 4.17
CA THR A 168 13.45 -2.51 4.99
C THR A 168 13.76 -2.41 6.47
N GLU A 169 14.97 -2.75 6.93
CA GLU A 169 15.32 -2.69 8.35
C GLU A 169 15.19 -1.26 8.91
N VAL A 170 15.62 -0.25 8.14
CA VAL A 170 15.44 1.16 8.49
C VAL A 170 13.95 1.50 8.60
N ALA A 171 13.13 1.03 7.67
CA ALA A 171 11.69 1.26 7.69
C ALA A 171 10.99 0.59 8.88
N LEU A 172 11.38 -0.65 9.24
CA LEU A 172 10.84 -1.35 10.40
C LEU A 172 11.17 -0.62 11.70
N ALA A 173 12.41 -0.15 11.84
CA ALA A 173 12.81 0.66 12.99
C ALA A 173 12.01 1.98 13.07
N GLY A 174 11.86 2.68 11.94
CA GLY A 174 11.06 3.90 11.85
C GLY A 174 9.60 3.69 12.25
N MET A 175 8.97 2.63 11.74
CA MET A 175 7.59 2.27 12.08
C MET A 175 7.42 1.98 13.59
N ARG A 176 8.35 1.24 14.21
CA ARG A 176 8.31 1.00 15.66
C ARG A 176 8.41 2.32 16.45
N THR A 177 9.33 3.20 16.07
CA THR A 177 9.48 4.53 16.70
C THR A 177 8.23 5.38 16.53
N ALA A 178 7.55 5.28 15.39
CA ALA A 178 6.30 5.98 15.11
C ALA A 178 5.08 5.40 15.83
N GLY A 179 5.20 4.28 16.57
CA GLY A 179 4.10 3.66 17.30
C GLY A 179 3.30 2.60 16.53
N VAL A 180 3.81 2.14 15.39
CA VAL A 180 3.21 1.03 14.63
C VAL A 180 3.58 -0.29 15.30
N ALA A 181 2.59 -1.16 15.53
CA ALA A 181 2.83 -2.53 16.00
C ALA A 181 3.18 -3.44 14.82
N LEU A 182 4.38 -4.01 14.82
CA LEU A 182 4.80 -4.98 13.81
C LEU A 182 4.44 -6.39 14.27
N VAL A 183 3.71 -7.14 13.44
CA VAL A 183 3.23 -8.50 13.75
C VAL A 183 3.69 -9.46 12.67
N GLY A 184 4.14 -10.65 13.07
CA GLY A 184 4.69 -11.65 12.15
C GLY A 184 6.22 -11.70 12.18
N SER A 185 6.78 -12.60 11.38
CA SER A 185 8.22 -12.79 11.28
C SER A 185 8.82 -12.00 10.12
N ARG A 186 10.05 -11.53 10.30
CA ARG A 186 10.95 -11.17 9.20
C ARG A 186 12.31 -11.76 9.49
#